data_AF-M4ZH69-F1
#
_entry.id   AF-M4ZH69-F1
#
_cell.length_a   1.000
_cell.length_b   1.000
_cell.length_c   1.000
_cell.angle_alpha   90.00
_cell.angle_beta   90.00
_cell.angle_gamma   90.00
#
_symmetry.space_group_name_H-M   'P 1'
#
loop_
_entity.id
_entity.type
_entity.pdbx_description
1 polymer ?
#
loop_
_entity_poly.entity_id
_entity_poly.type
_entity_poly.pdbx_seq_one_letter_code
_entity_poly.pdbx_strand_id
1 'polypeptide(L)'
;MELNERKPRNHKAGLAPAHGYAAFPKEVEDALHLFLEQFCPDPEAIQDALNRTCLGTVHDFLPGESICKRGGRVQGCWLIVSGHVEVRADEQIIVIRGPGELFGEQGLVHMLSGKDGTRTADVRAIGSVKLLCIDASLQERLEDREKVVWTLTLARVINDKLEQATQARSELRGIAAQRELLLRRFCDGDALGLVKIATCGERPSIQNRRAIVLFSDIAGFSVWAASKTTDEVGRHLGALAGIQINAVRDCGGQIDKLMGDGAMAYWFVDSGDREKCEPAAVLTCVLKIASECKAYFEKHGLPLGLRMGLHVGDVSFGDFGAENRIAVTLLGAAVNTAARYEQAKSAELGEIRISPALHDLMIRSGANPDTFRGPTKVEVKHGVALDVFSI
;
A
#
# COMPACT_ATOMS: atom_id res chain seq x y z
N MET A 1 5.91 11.08 -43.68
CA MET A 1 7.33 10.70 -43.47
C MET A 1 7.31 9.25 -43.03
N GLU A 2 7.45 8.33 -43.99
CA GLU A 2 7.29 6.88 -43.79
C GLU A 2 8.38 6.35 -42.85
N LEU A 3 7.95 5.75 -41.74
CA LEU A 3 8.82 5.01 -40.83
C LEU A 3 9.22 3.69 -41.50
N ASN A 4 10.45 3.68 -41.97
CA ASN A 4 11.11 2.55 -42.62
C ASN A 4 11.27 1.39 -41.60
N GLU A 5 10.38 0.39 -41.65
CA GLU A 5 10.51 -0.86 -40.91
C GLU A 5 11.74 -1.63 -41.42
N ARG A 6 12.89 -1.46 -40.75
CA ARG A 6 14.07 -2.29 -41.00
C ARG A 6 13.79 -3.71 -40.51
N LYS A 7 13.70 -4.66 -41.44
CA LYS A 7 13.68 -6.10 -41.14
C LYS A 7 14.95 -6.52 -40.38
N PRO A 8 14.86 -7.49 -39.45
CA PRO A 8 16.03 -8.03 -38.76
C PRO A 8 17.05 -8.61 -39.75
N ARG A 9 18.35 -8.50 -39.41
CA ARG A 9 19.45 -9.03 -40.23
C ARG A 9 19.43 -10.56 -40.16
N ASN A 10 18.72 -11.18 -41.10
CA ASN A 10 18.77 -12.62 -41.29
C ASN A 10 20.13 -13.05 -41.83
N HIS A 11 20.92 -13.76 -41.03
CA HIS A 11 21.97 -14.61 -41.58
C HIS A 11 21.32 -15.86 -42.20
N LYS A 12 20.94 -15.78 -43.48
CA LYS A 12 20.78 -17.00 -44.28
C LYS A 12 22.17 -17.56 -44.53
N ALA A 13 22.51 -18.66 -43.87
CA ALA A 13 23.65 -19.49 -44.28
C ALA A 13 23.41 -19.93 -45.73
N GLY A 14 24.22 -19.43 -46.66
CA GLY A 14 24.20 -19.78 -48.07
C GLY A 14 25.11 -20.97 -48.37
N LEU A 15 24.62 -21.83 -49.26
CA LEU A 15 25.20 -23.03 -49.88
C LEU A 15 25.15 -24.35 -49.08
N ALA A 16 24.53 -25.34 -49.72
CA ALA A 16 24.33 -26.72 -49.26
C ALA A 16 25.63 -27.53 -49.17
N PRO A 17 25.60 -28.63 -48.41
CA PRO A 17 26.10 -29.89 -48.94
C PRO A 17 25.08 -31.03 -48.80
N ALA A 18 25.16 -31.97 -49.74
CA ALA A 18 24.60 -33.30 -49.60
C ALA A 18 25.25 -33.98 -48.38
N HIS A 19 24.44 -34.50 -47.46
CA HIS A 19 24.83 -35.24 -46.24
C HIS A 19 25.67 -34.41 -45.24
N GLY A 20 24.99 -33.63 -44.40
CA GLY A 20 25.60 -32.94 -43.26
C GLY A 20 24.66 -31.87 -42.69
N TYR A 21 24.10 -32.12 -41.51
CA TYR A 21 23.25 -31.18 -40.77
C TYR A 21 24.01 -29.86 -40.48
N ALA A 22 23.38 -28.71 -40.71
CA ALA A 22 23.97 -27.43 -40.29
C ALA A 22 23.81 -27.30 -38.76
N ALA A 23 24.88 -27.64 -38.02
CA ALA A 23 24.89 -27.54 -36.56
C ALA A 23 24.74 -26.09 -36.09
N PHE A 24 23.98 -25.88 -35.00
CA PHE A 24 23.90 -24.58 -34.35
C PHE A 24 25.29 -24.13 -33.87
N PRO A 25 25.54 -22.81 -33.75
CA PRO A 25 26.73 -22.34 -33.05
C PRO A 25 26.76 -22.93 -31.63
N LYS A 26 27.94 -23.32 -31.14
CA LYS A 26 28.11 -23.99 -29.83
C LYS A 26 27.41 -23.26 -28.69
N GLU A 27 27.49 -21.94 -28.65
CA GLU A 27 26.84 -21.11 -27.63
C GLU A 27 25.30 -21.25 -27.61
N VAL A 28 24.69 -21.48 -28.77
CA VAL A 28 23.24 -21.71 -28.91
C VAL A 28 22.89 -23.14 -28.51
N GLU A 29 23.74 -24.10 -28.86
CA GLU A 29 23.60 -25.51 -28.47
C GLU A 29 23.68 -25.67 -26.95
N ASP A 30 24.65 -25.02 -26.31
CA ASP A 30 24.82 -25.00 -24.85
C ASP A 30 23.57 -24.39 -24.16
N ALA A 31 23.05 -23.26 -24.66
CA ALA A 31 21.86 -22.61 -24.11
C ALA A 31 20.59 -23.46 -24.28
N LEU A 32 20.43 -24.10 -25.45
CA LEU A 32 19.32 -25.00 -25.74
C LEU A 32 19.38 -26.26 -24.86
N HIS A 33 20.56 -26.84 -24.70
CA HIS A 33 20.79 -27.99 -23.85
C HIS A 33 20.38 -27.70 -22.40
N LEU A 34 20.87 -26.60 -21.82
CA LEU A 34 20.51 -26.19 -20.46
C LEU A 34 18.99 -26.00 -20.29
N PHE A 35 18.34 -25.36 -21.27
CA PHE A 35 16.89 -25.19 -21.26
C PHE A 35 16.15 -26.53 -21.31
N LEU A 36 16.55 -27.43 -22.21
CA LEU A 36 15.91 -28.73 -22.37
C LEU A 36 16.13 -29.60 -21.12
N GLU A 37 17.33 -29.64 -20.54
CA GLU A 37 17.58 -30.37 -19.29
C GLU A 37 16.69 -29.87 -18.14
N GLN A 38 16.44 -28.55 -18.07
CA GLN A 38 15.64 -27.96 -17.02
C GLN A 38 14.13 -28.24 -17.18
N PHE A 39 13.60 -28.16 -18.40
CA PHE A 39 12.15 -28.16 -18.62
C PHE A 39 11.63 -29.36 -19.41
N CYS A 40 12.45 -30.01 -20.24
CA CYS A 40 12.03 -31.08 -21.13
C CYS A 40 12.06 -32.45 -20.43
N PRO A 41 10.96 -33.24 -20.46
CA PRO A 41 10.97 -34.61 -19.94
C PRO A 41 11.90 -35.58 -20.69
N ASP A 42 12.15 -35.31 -21.97
CA ASP A 42 12.99 -36.12 -22.86
C ASP A 42 13.81 -35.16 -23.75
N PRO A 43 14.91 -34.60 -23.22
CA PRO A 43 15.73 -33.60 -23.91
C PRO A 43 16.28 -34.10 -25.26
N GLU A 44 16.72 -35.36 -25.32
CA GLU A 44 17.30 -35.97 -26.52
C GLU A 44 16.28 -35.98 -27.68
N ALA A 45 15.03 -36.38 -27.41
CA ALA A 45 13.99 -36.41 -28.43
C ALA A 45 13.72 -35.04 -29.07
N ILE A 46 13.73 -33.96 -28.29
CA ILE A 46 13.51 -32.60 -28.82
C ILE A 46 14.76 -32.06 -29.50
N GLN A 47 15.95 -32.35 -28.97
CA GLN A 47 17.21 -31.95 -29.59
C GLN A 47 17.39 -32.59 -30.97
N ASP A 48 17.12 -33.90 -31.08
CA ASP A 48 17.15 -34.63 -32.34
C ASP A 48 16.11 -34.11 -33.33
N ALA A 49 14.90 -33.80 -32.86
CA ALA A 49 13.86 -33.23 -33.71
C ALA A 49 14.23 -31.83 -34.24
N LEU A 50 14.83 -30.98 -33.41
CA LEU A 50 15.32 -29.65 -33.82
C LEU A 50 16.45 -29.76 -34.84
N ASN A 51 17.38 -30.69 -34.64
CA ASN A 51 18.46 -30.99 -35.57
C ASN A 51 17.92 -31.56 -36.90
N ARG A 52 16.90 -32.44 -36.84
CA ARG A 52 16.26 -33.06 -38.02
C ARG A 52 15.48 -32.05 -38.85
N THR A 53 14.77 -31.13 -38.19
CA THR A 53 13.83 -30.21 -38.86
C THR A 53 14.45 -28.89 -39.30
N CYS A 54 15.63 -28.54 -38.77
CA CYS A 54 16.36 -27.28 -39.02
C CYS A 54 15.51 -26.02 -38.73
N LEU A 55 14.60 -26.07 -37.76
CA LEU A 55 13.59 -25.02 -37.50
C LEU A 55 13.97 -24.00 -36.41
N GLY A 56 15.24 -23.94 -36.03
CA GLY A 56 15.78 -22.86 -35.21
C GLY A 56 16.46 -21.80 -36.06
N THR A 57 16.11 -20.53 -35.88
CA THR A 57 16.86 -19.41 -36.49
C THR A 57 17.49 -18.55 -35.40
N VAL A 58 18.77 -18.23 -35.56
CA VAL A 58 19.50 -17.37 -34.61
C VAL A 58 19.39 -15.93 -35.08
N HIS A 59 19.09 -15.03 -34.15
CA HIS A 59 18.92 -13.60 -34.40
C HIS A 59 19.73 -12.78 -33.39
N ASP A 60 20.39 -11.74 -33.87
CA ASP A 60 21.07 -10.75 -33.05
C ASP A 60 20.28 -9.43 -33.09
N PHE A 61 20.05 -8.85 -31.91
CA PHE A 61 19.35 -7.59 -31.73
C PHE A 61 20.26 -6.56 -31.04
N LEU A 62 20.16 -5.32 -31.48
CA LEU A 62 20.86 -4.18 -30.89
C LEU A 62 20.05 -3.57 -29.72
N PRO A 63 20.71 -2.80 -28.82
CA PRO A 63 20.03 -2.14 -27.71
C PRO A 63 18.83 -1.30 -28.19
N GLY A 64 17.67 -1.50 -27.56
CA GLY A 64 16.42 -0.80 -27.85
C GLY A 64 15.60 -1.36 -29.01
N GLU A 65 16.09 -2.36 -29.75
CA GLU A 65 15.33 -2.96 -30.85
C GLU A 65 14.11 -3.73 -30.32
N SER A 66 12.99 -3.61 -31.05
CA SER A 66 11.74 -4.31 -30.74
C SER A 66 11.77 -5.70 -31.33
N ILE A 67 11.62 -6.71 -30.47
CA ILE A 67 11.63 -8.13 -30.84
C ILE A 67 10.19 -8.62 -31.06
N CYS A 68 9.29 -8.28 -30.13
CA CYS A 68 7.86 -8.56 -30.24
C CYS A 68 7.07 -7.27 -29.99
N LYS A 69 5.94 -7.12 -30.69
CA LYS A 69 4.94 -6.08 -30.41
C LYS A 69 3.64 -6.71 -29.92
N ARG A 70 3.04 -6.15 -28.88
CA ARG A 70 1.73 -6.60 -28.35
C ARG A 70 0.67 -6.56 -29.46
N GLY A 71 -0.18 -7.59 -29.53
CA GLY A 71 -1.18 -7.76 -30.59
C GLY A 71 -0.60 -8.26 -31.93
N GLY A 72 0.73 -8.29 -32.10
CA GLY A 72 1.37 -8.82 -33.30
C GLY A 72 1.15 -10.33 -33.46
N ARG A 73 1.29 -10.84 -34.69
CA ARG A 73 1.16 -12.27 -34.99
C ARG A 73 2.28 -13.08 -34.34
N VAL A 74 1.93 -14.21 -33.74
CA VAL A 74 2.91 -15.16 -33.20
C VAL A 74 3.59 -15.90 -34.35
N GLN A 75 4.92 -15.86 -34.37
CA GLN A 75 5.77 -16.58 -35.33
C GLN A 75 6.45 -17.81 -34.69
N GLY A 76 6.48 -17.85 -33.36
CA GLY A 76 7.26 -18.82 -32.60
C GLY A 76 7.55 -18.31 -31.19
N CYS A 77 8.32 -19.07 -30.42
CA CYS A 77 8.89 -18.63 -29.15
C CYS A 77 10.39 -18.39 -29.29
N TRP A 78 10.97 -17.67 -28.34
CA TRP A 78 12.35 -17.21 -28.38
C TRP A 78 13.07 -17.68 -27.13
N LEU A 79 14.18 -18.39 -27.29
CA LEU A 79 15.11 -18.70 -26.22
C LEU A 79 16.23 -17.66 -26.19
N ILE A 80 16.50 -17.10 -25.01
CA ILE A 80 17.57 -16.12 -24.85
C ILE A 80 18.90 -16.86 -24.71
N VAL A 81 19.78 -16.67 -25.69
CA VAL A 81 21.13 -17.28 -25.70
C VAL A 81 22.09 -16.40 -24.91
N SER A 82 22.08 -15.09 -25.16
CA SER A 82 22.87 -14.12 -24.40
C SER A 82 22.22 -12.73 -24.38
N GLY A 83 22.55 -11.93 -23.37
CA GLY A 83 21.95 -10.61 -23.16
C GLY A 83 20.63 -10.65 -22.38
N HIS A 84 19.93 -9.52 -22.32
CA HIS A 84 18.68 -9.36 -21.57
C HIS A 84 17.62 -8.61 -22.38
N VAL A 85 16.36 -9.00 -22.17
CA VAL A 85 15.20 -8.36 -22.79
C VAL A 85 14.25 -7.81 -21.72
N GLU A 86 13.63 -6.67 -21.99
CA GLU A 86 12.55 -6.14 -21.18
C GLU A 86 11.20 -6.55 -21.80
N VAL A 87 10.30 -7.07 -20.96
CA VAL A 87 8.91 -7.36 -21.34
C VAL A 87 8.03 -6.25 -20.77
N ARG A 88 7.25 -5.60 -21.63
CA ARG A 88 6.43 -4.44 -21.29
C ARG A 88 4.96 -4.70 -21.56
N ALA A 89 4.12 -4.22 -20.66
CA ALA A 89 2.70 -3.99 -20.91
C ALA A 89 2.48 -2.50 -20.77
N ASP A 90 1.98 -1.89 -21.85
CA ASP A 90 1.83 -0.44 -21.95
C ASP A 90 3.20 0.24 -21.77
N GLU A 91 3.32 1.30 -20.97
CA GLU A 91 4.61 2.00 -20.77
C GLU A 91 5.50 1.38 -19.68
N GLN A 92 5.02 0.38 -18.93
CA GLN A 92 5.71 -0.18 -17.77
C GLN A 92 6.49 -1.46 -18.11
N ILE A 93 7.68 -1.60 -17.53
CA ILE A 93 8.45 -2.84 -17.57
C ILE A 93 7.86 -3.81 -16.56
N ILE A 94 7.34 -4.93 -17.04
CA ILE A 94 6.75 -5.98 -16.18
C ILE A 94 7.86 -6.85 -15.59
N VAL A 95 8.80 -7.25 -16.44
CA VAL A 95 9.85 -8.19 -16.10
C VAL A 95 11.03 -8.07 -17.07
N ILE A 96 12.24 -8.31 -16.58
CA ILE A 96 13.44 -8.47 -17.38
C ILE A 96 13.77 -9.96 -17.45
N ARG A 97 14.09 -10.45 -18.64
CA ARG A 97 14.46 -11.86 -18.88
C ARG A 97 15.90 -11.96 -19.38
N GLY A 98 16.59 -13.02 -18.98
CA GLY A 98 18.01 -13.27 -19.24
C GLY A 98 18.30 -14.63 -19.89
N PRO A 99 19.58 -15.00 -20.04
CA PRO A 99 20.00 -16.22 -20.73
C PRO A 99 19.36 -17.50 -20.14
N GLY A 100 18.99 -18.44 -21.02
CA GLY A 100 18.32 -19.69 -20.66
C GLY A 100 16.80 -19.58 -20.51
N GLU A 101 16.24 -18.37 -20.46
CA GLU A 101 14.80 -18.17 -20.39
C GLU A 101 14.13 -18.13 -21.76
N LEU A 102 12.97 -18.78 -21.86
CA LEU A 102 12.10 -18.72 -23.04
C LEU A 102 11.14 -17.53 -22.92
N PHE A 103 10.74 -16.90 -24.01
CA PHE A 103 9.60 -15.96 -24.04
C PHE A 103 8.78 -16.08 -25.33
N GLY A 104 7.53 -15.60 -25.27
CA GLY A 104 6.59 -15.68 -26.40
C GLY A 104 5.85 -17.02 -26.50
N GLU A 105 6.07 -17.93 -25.55
CA GLU A 105 5.45 -19.24 -25.42
C GLU A 105 3.93 -19.17 -25.19
N GLN A 106 3.44 -18.17 -24.45
CA GLN A 106 2.00 -18.02 -24.20
C GLN A 106 1.21 -17.81 -25.50
N GLY A 107 1.74 -16.98 -26.40
CA GLY A 107 1.14 -16.75 -27.71
C GLY A 107 1.18 -18.01 -28.59
N LEU A 108 2.24 -18.82 -28.46
CA LEU A 108 2.34 -20.11 -29.13
C LEU A 108 1.28 -21.08 -28.60
N VAL A 109 1.19 -21.28 -27.29
CA VAL A 109 0.18 -22.16 -26.66
C VAL A 109 -1.25 -21.73 -26.99
N HIS A 110 -1.54 -20.43 -27.06
CA HIS A 110 -2.85 -19.94 -27.50
C HIS A 110 -3.17 -20.37 -28.94
N MET A 111 -2.21 -20.23 -29.87
CA MET A 111 -2.36 -20.69 -31.26
C MET A 111 -2.63 -22.20 -31.31
N LEU A 112 -1.90 -22.99 -30.53
CA LEU A 112 -2.05 -24.45 -30.47
C LEU A 112 -3.40 -24.89 -29.88
N SER A 113 -3.98 -24.05 -29.04
CA SER A 113 -5.30 -24.28 -28.42
C SER A 113 -6.46 -23.74 -29.26
N GLY A 114 -6.20 -23.28 -30.50
CA GLY A 114 -7.23 -22.73 -31.40
C GLY A 114 -7.72 -21.33 -31.05
N LYS A 115 -7.01 -20.58 -30.19
CA LYS A 115 -7.29 -19.16 -29.86
C LYS A 115 -6.48 -18.21 -30.75
N ASP A 116 -6.83 -16.93 -30.74
CA ASP A 116 -6.08 -15.88 -31.45
C ASP A 116 -4.60 -15.87 -31.02
N GLY A 117 -3.73 -16.33 -31.92
CA GLY A 117 -2.27 -16.41 -31.74
C GLY A 117 -1.59 -15.04 -31.83
N THR A 118 -1.94 -14.13 -30.92
CA THR A 118 -1.36 -12.79 -30.82
C THR A 118 -0.37 -12.68 -29.65
N ARG A 119 0.59 -11.76 -29.76
CA ARG A 119 1.56 -11.47 -28.70
C ARG A 119 0.88 -10.75 -27.54
N THR A 120 1.16 -11.21 -26.32
CA THR A 120 0.55 -10.67 -25.09
C THR A 120 1.24 -9.39 -24.58
N ALA A 121 2.48 -9.14 -24.98
CA ALA A 121 3.31 -8.04 -24.49
C ALA A 121 4.29 -7.55 -25.56
N ASP A 122 4.80 -6.33 -25.37
CA ASP A 122 5.94 -5.80 -26.13
C ASP A 122 7.24 -6.35 -25.52
N VAL A 123 8.22 -6.67 -26.36
CA VAL A 123 9.54 -7.15 -25.91
C VAL A 123 10.62 -6.36 -26.64
N ARG A 124 11.58 -5.84 -25.89
CA ARG A 124 12.72 -5.07 -26.42
C ARG A 124 14.04 -5.53 -25.85
N ALA A 125 15.11 -5.39 -26.63
CA ALA A 125 16.47 -5.67 -26.17
C ALA A 125 16.98 -4.52 -25.27
N ILE A 126 17.56 -4.85 -24.10
CA ILE A 126 18.19 -3.85 -23.21
C ILE A 126 19.60 -3.51 -23.69
N GLY A 127 20.31 -4.52 -24.21
CA GLY A 127 21.67 -4.43 -24.73
C GLY A 127 21.79 -5.15 -26.07
N SER A 128 23.00 -5.61 -26.42
CA SER A 128 23.17 -6.60 -27.48
C SER A 128 22.59 -7.93 -26.99
N VAL A 129 21.65 -8.51 -27.73
CA VAL A 129 20.95 -9.75 -27.34
C VAL A 129 21.00 -10.73 -28.49
N LYS A 130 21.32 -11.99 -28.18
CA LYS A 130 21.26 -13.11 -29.13
C LYS A 130 20.13 -14.04 -28.73
N LEU A 131 19.26 -14.35 -29.69
CA LEU A 131 18.06 -15.16 -29.49
C LEU A 131 18.01 -16.33 -30.47
N LEU A 132 17.54 -17.48 -30.00
CA LEU A 132 17.12 -18.59 -30.85
C LEU A 132 15.59 -18.54 -31.00
N CYS A 133 15.11 -18.31 -32.22
CA CYS A 133 13.69 -18.42 -32.56
C CYS A 133 13.35 -19.87 -32.86
N ILE A 134 12.42 -20.44 -32.10
CA ILE A 134 11.81 -21.74 -32.34
C ILE A 134 10.48 -21.49 -33.05
N ASP A 135 10.44 -21.79 -34.34
CA ASP A 135 9.30 -21.48 -35.21
C ASP A 135 8.03 -22.25 -34.80
N ALA A 136 6.87 -21.61 -34.89
CA ALA A 136 5.59 -22.23 -34.57
C ALA A 136 5.29 -23.48 -35.44
N SER A 137 5.82 -23.53 -36.67
CA SER A 137 5.70 -24.67 -37.58
C SER A 137 6.46 -25.92 -37.11
N LEU A 138 7.30 -25.81 -36.06
CA LEU A 138 7.97 -26.97 -35.47
C LEU A 138 6.97 -28.06 -35.13
N GLN A 139 5.84 -27.70 -34.52
CA GLN A 139 4.83 -28.66 -34.09
C GLN A 139 4.23 -29.50 -35.23
N GLU A 140 4.16 -28.95 -36.45
CA GLU A 140 3.66 -29.70 -37.62
C GLU A 140 4.68 -30.72 -38.12
N ARG A 141 5.97 -30.54 -37.80
CA ARG A 141 7.08 -31.41 -38.24
C ARG A 141 7.57 -32.38 -37.16
N LEU A 142 7.06 -32.26 -35.95
CA LEU A 142 7.32 -33.21 -34.87
C LEU A 142 6.52 -34.50 -35.10
N GLU A 143 7.08 -35.62 -34.66
CA GLU A 143 6.36 -36.89 -34.52
C GLU A 143 5.41 -36.82 -33.32
N ASP A 144 4.43 -37.72 -33.25
CA ASP A 144 3.39 -37.63 -32.21
C ASP A 144 3.96 -37.72 -30.78
N ARG A 145 5.01 -38.54 -30.56
CA ARG A 145 5.73 -38.57 -29.28
C ARG A 145 6.42 -37.25 -28.98
N GLU A 146 7.13 -36.68 -29.96
CA GLU A 146 7.86 -35.42 -29.81
C GLU A 146 6.91 -34.23 -29.56
N LYS A 147 5.73 -34.21 -30.21
CA LYS A 147 4.68 -33.20 -29.95
C LYS A 147 4.25 -33.21 -28.49
N VAL A 148 4.06 -34.40 -27.90
CA VAL A 148 3.67 -34.55 -26.50
C VAL A 148 4.78 -34.01 -25.59
N VAL A 149 6.03 -34.40 -25.85
CA VAL A 149 7.20 -33.93 -25.08
C VAL A 149 7.35 -32.41 -25.16
N TRP A 150 7.21 -31.83 -26.36
CA TRP A 150 7.30 -30.38 -26.56
C TRP A 150 6.17 -29.62 -25.85
N THR A 151 4.94 -30.13 -25.95
CA THR A 151 3.78 -29.54 -25.26
C THR A 151 3.96 -29.55 -23.75
N LEU A 152 4.45 -30.67 -23.18
CA LEU A 152 4.78 -30.76 -21.76
C LEU A 152 5.90 -29.80 -21.35
N THR A 153 6.89 -29.60 -22.21
CA THR A 153 7.99 -28.64 -21.99
C THR A 153 7.45 -27.22 -21.90
N LEU A 154 6.62 -26.79 -22.85
CA LEU A 154 5.97 -25.48 -22.82
C LEU A 154 5.09 -25.30 -21.57
N ALA A 155 4.34 -26.34 -21.20
CA ALA A 155 3.50 -26.32 -19.99
C ALA A 155 4.33 -26.14 -18.71
N ARG A 156 5.47 -26.83 -18.58
CA ARG A 156 6.40 -26.68 -17.45
C ARG A 156 7.00 -25.28 -17.36
N VAL A 157 7.43 -24.71 -18.48
CA VAL A 157 7.94 -23.33 -18.54
C VAL A 157 6.87 -22.33 -18.08
N ILE A 158 5.63 -22.48 -18.55
CA ILE A 158 4.53 -21.59 -18.14
C ILE A 158 4.24 -21.74 -16.64
N ASN A 159 4.24 -22.98 -16.13
CA ASN A 159 3.99 -23.24 -14.72
C ASN A 159 5.08 -22.64 -13.82
N ASP A 160 6.36 -22.83 -14.15
CA ASP A 160 7.48 -22.24 -13.42
C ASP A 160 7.39 -20.70 -13.37
N LYS A 161 7.09 -20.06 -14.50
CA LYS A 161 6.87 -18.61 -14.54
C LYS A 161 5.67 -18.16 -13.72
N LEU A 162 4.59 -18.96 -13.69
CA LEU A 162 3.40 -18.68 -12.90
C LEU A 162 3.73 -18.77 -11.40
N GLU A 163 4.51 -19.77 -10.99
CA GLU A 163 4.99 -19.93 -9.62
C GLU A 163 5.88 -18.76 -9.21
N GLN A 164 6.87 -18.39 -10.02
CA GLN A 164 7.73 -17.21 -9.79
C GLN A 164 6.91 -15.93 -9.63
N ALA A 165 5.95 -15.69 -10.52
CA ALA A 165 5.08 -14.51 -10.45
C ALA A 165 4.18 -14.52 -9.21
N THR A 166 3.71 -15.70 -8.79
CA THR A 166 2.87 -15.87 -7.59
C THR A 166 3.68 -15.61 -6.34
N GLN A 167 4.90 -16.14 -6.25
CA GLN A 167 5.81 -15.94 -5.14
C GLN A 167 6.18 -14.46 -4.99
N ALA A 168 6.61 -13.80 -6.07
CA ALA A 168 6.94 -12.38 -6.06
C ALA A 168 5.74 -11.50 -5.63
N ARG A 169 4.52 -11.83 -6.09
CA ARG A 169 3.30 -11.14 -5.65
C ARG A 169 3.00 -11.35 -4.17
N SER A 170 3.24 -12.54 -3.64
CA SER A 170 3.06 -12.85 -2.21
C SER A 170 4.01 -12.02 -1.35
N GLU A 171 5.29 -11.96 -1.73
CA GLU A 171 6.31 -11.17 -1.04
C GLU A 171 5.99 -9.67 -1.05
N LEU A 172 5.63 -9.11 -2.21
CA LEU A 172 5.23 -7.71 -2.33
C LEU A 172 3.99 -7.39 -1.50
N ARG A 173 3.00 -8.30 -1.46
CA ARG A 173 1.81 -8.15 -0.59
C ARG A 173 2.20 -8.19 0.89
N GLY A 174 3.13 -9.06 1.29
CA GLY A 174 3.65 -9.11 2.64
C GLY A 174 4.30 -7.79 3.06
N ILE A 175 5.16 -7.23 2.21
CA ILE A 175 5.81 -5.93 2.44
C ILE A 175 4.79 -4.80 2.52
N ALA A 176 3.83 -4.76 1.59
CA ALA A 176 2.78 -3.74 1.58
C ALA A 176 1.89 -3.81 2.83
N ALA A 177 1.53 -5.02 3.27
CA ALA A 177 0.75 -5.22 4.49
C ALA A 177 1.53 -4.79 5.75
N GLN A 178 2.82 -5.10 5.83
CA GLN A 178 3.68 -4.64 6.92
C GLN A 178 3.79 -3.11 6.94
N ARG A 179 3.97 -2.47 5.78
CA ARG A 179 4.01 -1.00 5.67
C ARG A 179 2.71 -0.37 6.12
N GLU A 180 1.56 -0.92 5.72
CA GLU A 180 0.26 -0.43 6.18
C GLU A 180 0.08 -0.60 7.69
N LEU A 181 0.48 -1.74 8.25
CA LEU A 181 0.40 -1.97 9.69
C LEU A 181 1.24 -0.98 10.48
N LEU A 182 2.45 -0.64 9.99
CA LEU A 182 3.29 0.38 10.60
C LEU A 182 2.60 1.75 10.57
N LEU A 183 2.03 2.17 9.45
CA LEU A 183 1.33 3.45 9.33
C LEU A 183 0.11 3.53 10.27
N ARG A 184 -0.66 2.43 10.37
CA ARG A 184 -1.80 2.33 11.31
C ARG A 184 -1.42 2.48 12.79
N ARG A 185 -0.15 2.28 13.16
CA ARG A 185 0.31 2.56 14.53
C ARG A 185 0.56 4.04 14.81
N PHE A 186 0.69 4.86 13.77
CA PHE A 186 0.96 6.30 13.89
C PHE A 186 -0.26 7.17 13.57
N CYS A 187 -1.19 6.68 12.76
CA CYS A 187 -2.36 7.44 12.32
C CYS A 187 -3.56 6.53 12.08
N ASP A 188 -4.74 7.01 12.44
CA ASP A 188 -6.01 6.31 12.28
C ASP A 188 -6.88 6.96 11.21
N GLY A 189 -7.84 6.17 10.68
CA GLY A 189 -8.95 6.66 9.86
C GLY A 189 -8.53 7.58 8.70
N ASP A 190 -9.07 8.79 8.69
CA ASP A 190 -8.87 9.77 7.63
C ASP A 190 -7.40 10.23 7.51
N ALA A 191 -6.68 10.29 8.63
CA ALA A 191 -5.27 10.68 8.62
C ALA A 191 -4.40 9.65 7.89
N LEU A 192 -4.70 8.36 8.03
CA LEU A 192 -4.01 7.30 7.29
C LEU A 192 -4.18 7.46 5.77
N GLY A 193 -5.35 7.88 5.31
CA GLY A 193 -5.61 8.16 3.90
C GLY A 193 -4.67 9.24 3.35
N LEU A 194 -4.54 10.35 4.08
CA LEU A 194 -3.66 11.46 3.68
C LEU A 194 -2.17 11.08 3.75
N VAL A 195 -1.76 10.31 4.78
CA VAL A 195 -0.38 9.82 4.89
C VAL A 195 -0.05 8.88 3.74
N LYS A 196 -0.96 8.00 3.31
CA LYS A 196 -0.77 7.13 2.15
C LYS A 196 -0.53 7.94 0.86
N ILE A 197 -1.35 8.96 0.62
CA ILE A 197 -1.18 9.89 -0.53
C ILE A 197 0.18 10.60 -0.44
N ALA A 198 0.52 11.15 0.72
CA ALA A 198 1.80 11.81 0.95
C ALA A 198 3.00 10.89 0.66
N THR A 199 2.92 9.61 1.05
CA THR A 199 3.98 8.63 0.78
C THR A 199 4.12 8.23 -0.70
N CYS A 200 3.16 8.61 -1.56
CA CYS A 200 3.25 8.46 -3.01
C CYS A 200 3.93 9.66 -3.69
N GLY A 201 4.37 10.66 -2.93
CA GLY A 201 4.99 11.88 -3.47
C GLY A 201 4.00 12.97 -3.87
N GLU A 202 2.72 12.79 -3.56
CA GLU A 202 1.67 13.79 -3.77
C GLU A 202 1.43 14.59 -2.49
N ARG A 203 1.14 15.90 -2.60
CA ARG A 203 0.67 16.66 -1.44
C ARG A 203 -0.84 16.52 -1.32
N PRO A 204 -1.37 15.89 -0.26
CA PRO A 204 -2.81 15.82 -0.07
C PRO A 204 -3.41 17.21 0.04
N SER A 205 -4.59 17.42 -0.56
CA SER A 205 -5.30 18.68 -0.45
C SER A 205 -5.77 18.93 0.99
N ILE A 206 -5.69 20.19 1.43
CA ILE A 206 -6.27 20.62 2.69
C ILE A 206 -7.79 20.62 2.55
N GLN A 207 -8.46 19.98 3.50
CA GLN A 207 -9.91 19.83 3.53
C GLN A 207 -10.50 20.73 4.62
N ASN A 208 -11.50 21.54 4.27
CA ASN A 208 -12.29 22.26 5.27
C ASN A 208 -13.42 21.35 5.73
N ARG A 209 -13.39 20.98 7.02
CA ARG A 209 -14.36 20.08 7.63
C ARG A 209 -14.89 20.69 8.91
N ARG A 210 -16.01 20.16 9.40
CA ARG A 210 -16.53 20.49 10.72
C ARG A 210 -16.23 19.36 11.69
N ALA A 211 -15.58 19.67 12.81
CA ALA A 211 -15.15 18.67 13.77
C ALA A 211 -15.52 19.03 15.21
N ILE A 212 -15.81 18.00 16.01
CA ILE A 212 -15.73 18.05 17.47
C ILE A 212 -14.29 17.79 17.84
N VAL A 213 -13.67 18.69 18.59
CA VAL A 213 -12.28 18.59 19.05
C VAL A 213 -12.28 18.43 20.56
N LEU A 214 -11.53 17.45 21.05
CA LEU A 214 -11.28 17.17 22.46
C LEU A 214 -9.81 17.46 22.77
N PHE A 215 -9.59 18.19 23.85
CA PHE A 215 -8.32 18.20 24.58
C PHE A 215 -8.52 17.57 25.95
N SER A 216 -7.59 16.76 26.38
CA SER A 216 -7.53 16.22 27.74
C SER A 216 -6.20 16.52 28.40
N ASP A 217 -6.19 16.54 29.74
CA ASP A 217 -5.00 16.72 30.57
C ASP A 217 -5.21 16.09 31.95
N ILE A 218 -4.16 15.55 32.56
CA ILE A 218 -4.26 14.94 33.88
C ILE A 218 -3.94 15.98 34.96
N ALA A 219 -4.98 16.47 35.62
CA ALA A 219 -4.83 17.43 36.71
C ALA A 219 -4.01 16.84 37.87
N GLY A 220 -2.99 17.60 38.30
CA GLY A 220 -2.07 17.22 39.37
C GLY A 220 -0.88 16.37 38.92
N PHE A 221 -0.82 15.97 37.64
CA PHE A 221 0.19 15.02 37.15
C PHE A 221 1.62 15.53 37.28
N SER A 222 1.89 16.78 36.88
CA SER A 222 3.24 17.36 36.96
C SER A 222 3.81 17.34 38.38
N VAL A 223 2.98 17.65 39.39
CA VAL A 223 3.38 17.62 40.81
C VAL A 223 3.59 16.19 41.29
N TRP A 224 2.67 15.29 40.95
CA TRP A 224 2.79 13.88 41.27
C TRP A 224 4.06 13.27 40.68
N ALA A 225 4.31 13.49 39.39
CA ALA A 225 5.43 12.94 38.63
C ALA A 225 6.80 13.43 39.13
N ALA A 226 6.90 14.64 39.68
CA ALA A 226 8.15 15.21 40.18
C ALA A 226 8.81 14.37 41.30
N SER A 227 8.03 13.56 42.01
CA SER A 227 8.51 12.69 43.09
C SER A 227 8.68 11.22 42.69
N LYS A 228 8.51 10.89 41.40
CA LYS A 228 8.41 9.52 40.90
C LYS A 228 9.53 9.16 39.93
N THR A 229 9.75 7.86 39.75
CA THR A 229 10.68 7.36 38.73
C THR A 229 10.07 7.48 37.34
N THR A 230 10.90 7.69 36.32
CA THR A 230 10.44 7.79 34.92
C THR A 230 9.69 6.54 34.46
N ASP A 231 10.09 5.35 34.90
CA ASP A 231 9.41 4.09 34.58
C ASP A 231 8.02 4.01 35.23
N GLU A 232 7.87 4.52 36.45
CA GLU A 232 6.58 4.60 37.12
C GLU A 232 5.64 5.58 36.42
N VAL A 233 6.14 6.77 36.10
CA VAL A 233 5.40 7.78 35.35
C VAL A 233 4.98 7.24 33.98
N GLY A 234 5.91 6.65 33.23
CA GLY A 234 5.67 6.12 31.89
C GLY A 234 4.63 4.99 31.87
N ARG A 235 4.63 4.11 32.88
CA ARG A 235 3.64 3.02 32.99
C ARG A 235 2.22 3.54 33.19
N HIS A 236 2.03 4.50 34.11
CA HIS A 236 0.71 5.07 34.38
C HIS A 236 0.24 5.93 33.21
N LEU A 237 1.13 6.74 32.64
CA LEU A 237 0.82 7.55 31.48
C LEU A 237 0.43 6.70 30.26
N GLY A 238 1.18 5.63 29.98
CA GLY A 238 0.87 4.71 28.89
C GLY A 238 -0.49 4.00 29.06
N ALA A 239 -0.84 3.61 30.28
CA ALA A 239 -2.14 2.99 30.57
C ALA A 239 -3.30 3.99 30.38
N LEU A 240 -3.15 5.22 30.87
CA LEU A 240 -4.16 6.28 30.73
C LEU A 240 -4.32 6.74 29.28
N ALA A 241 -3.22 6.84 28.53
CA ALA A 241 -3.25 7.08 27.09
C ALA A 241 -3.97 5.93 26.36
N GLY A 242 -3.71 4.67 26.74
CA GLY A 242 -4.38 3.50 26.18
C GLY A 242 -5.90 3.50 26.37
N ILE A 243 -6.40 3.92 27.55
CA ILE A 243 -7.84 4.08 27.80
C ILE A 243 -8.44 5.08 26.80
N GLN A 244 -7.82 6.26 26.68
CA GLN A 244 -8.29 7.32 25.79
C GLN A 244 -8.26 6.90 24.32
N ILE A 245 -7.13 6.34 23.85
CA ILE A 245 -6.96 5.90 22.45
C ILE A 245 -8.02 4.88 22.07
N ASN A 246 -8.22 3.84 22.90
CA ASN A 246 -9.16 2.79 22.59
C ASN A 246 -10.60 3.30 22.57
N ALA A 247 -11.00 4.09 23.57
CA ALA A 247 -12.35 4.64 23.64
C ALA A 247 -12.67 5.56 22.45
N VAL A 248 -11.75 6.48 22.12
CA VAL A 248 -11.88 7.39 20.95
C VAL A 248 -12.06 6.59 19.67
N ARG A 249 -11.21 5.56 19.45
CA ARG A 249 -11.28 4.73 18.24
C ARG A 249 -12.60 3.94 18.16
N ASP A 250 -13.05 3.37 19.28
CA ASP A 250 -14.27 2.57 19.34
C ASP A 250 -15.52 3.41 19.00
N CYS A 251 -15.49 4.71 19.31
CA CYS A 251 -16.54 5.68 18.99
C CYS A 251 -16.29 6.45 17.68
N GLY A 252 -15.48 5.92 16.76
CA GLY A 252 -15.27 6.50 15.42
C GLY A 252 -14.43 7.78 15.39
N GLY A 253 -13.84 8.17 16.51
CA GLY A 253 -12.93 9.30 16.60
C GLY A 253 -11.51 8.94 16.19
N GLN A 254 -10.68 9.98 16.06
CA GLN A 254 -9.27 9.85 15.71
C GLN A 254 -8.42 10.58 16.75
N ILE A 255 -7.32 9.94 17.17
CA ILE A 255 -6.29 10.57 18.01
C ILE A 255 -5.38 11.36 17.08
N ASP A 256 -5.29 12.68 17.30
CA ASP A 256 -4.39 13.54 16.53
C ASP A 256 -2.97 13.42 17.07
N LYS A 257 -2.78 13.64 18.39
CA LYS A 257 -1.50 13.42 19.08
C LYS A 257 -1.67 13.28 20.60
N LEU A 258 -0.69 12.64 21.23
CA LEU A 258 -0.48 12.69 22.67
C LEU A 258 0.48 13.84 23.00
N MET A 259 0.21 14.57 24.09
CA MET A 259 0.96 15.78 24.48
C MET A 259 1.27 15.72 25.97
N GLY A 260 2.40 15.12 26.34
CA GLY A 260 2.74 14.92 27.76
C GLY A 260 1.71 14.02 28.43
N ASP A 261 1.00 14.57 29.41
CA ASP A 261 -0.10 13.97 30.18
C ASP A 261 -1.49 14.15 29.56
N GLY A 262 -1.57 14.85 28.42
CA GLY A 262 -2.80 15.08 27.69
C GLY A 262 -2.89 14.38 26.33
N ALA A 263 -4.08 14.45 25.73
CA ALA A 263 -4.33 13.99 24.37
C ALA A 263 -5.18 15.00 23.60
N MET A 264 -4.98 15.04 22.28
CA MET A 264 -5.87 15.71 21.34
C MET A 264 -6.56 14.66 20.48
N ALA A 265 -7.88 14.73 20.43
CA ALA A 265 -8.72 13.85 19.63
C ALA A 265 -9.79 14.64 18.87
N TYR A 266 -10.34 14.05 17.82
CA TYR A 266 -11.42 14.68 17.06
C TYR A 266 -12.38 13.68 16.43
N TRP A 267 -13.58 14.17 16.13
CA TRP A 267 -14.61 13.49 15.35
C TRP A 267 -15.10 14.44 14.29
N PHE A 268 -15.20 13.98 13.04
CA PHE A 268 -15.82 14.77 11.99
C PHE A 268 -17.34 14.67 12.07
N VAL A 269 -18.01 15.82 12.11
CA VAL A 269 -19.47 15.91 12.23
C VAL A 269 -20.18 15.55 10.91
N ASP A 270 -19.44 15.56 9.81
CA ASP A 270 -19.89 15.25 8.46
C ASP A 270 -19.50 13.85 7.98
N SER A 271 -18.94 12.99 8.85
CA SER A 271 -18.55 11.65 8.44
C SER A 271 -19.77 10.83 8.02
N GLY A 272 -19.67 10.12 6.89
CA GLY A 272 -20.75 9.26 6.37
C GLY A 272 -21.17 8.13 7.33
N ASP A 273 -20.36 7.82 8.35
CA ASP A 273 -20.68 6.91 9.44
C ASP A 273 -21.42 7.65 10.57
N ARG A 274 -22.71 7.94 10.34
CA ARG A 274 -23.52 8.78 11.22
C ARG A 274 -23.60 8.21 12.63
N GLU A 275 -23.83 6.91 12.81
CA GLU A 275 -24.15 6.32 14.11
C GLU A 275 -23.06 6.51 15.18
N LYS A 276 -21.78 6.56 14.81
CA LYS A 276 -20.66 6.64 15.77
C LYS A 276 -20.15 8.06 16.00
N CYS A 277 -20.27 8.92 15.01
CA CYS A 277 -19.76 10.28 15.06
C CYS A 277 -20.85 11.31 15.38
N GLU A 278 -22.08 10.88 15.66
CA GLU A 278 -23.11 11.80 16.15
C GLU A 278 -22.66 12.45 17.48
N PRO A 279 -22.94 13.75 17.67
CA PRO A 279 -22.53 14.49 18.87
C PRO A 279 -22.96 13.85 20.20
N ALA A 280 -24.13 13.21 20.26
CA ALA A 280 -24.57 12.46 21.44
C ALA A 280 -23.74 11.17 21.68
N ALA A 281 -23.33 10.47 20.62
CA ALA A 281 -22.43 9.32 20.74
C ALA A 281 -21.03 9.75 21.23
N VAL A 282 -20.55 10.92 20.77
CA VAL A 282 -19.30 11.51 21.27
C VAL A 282 -19.41 11.83 22.77
N LEU A 283 -20.54 12.34 23.24
CA LEU A 283 -20.78 12.54 24.68
C LEU A 283 -20.65 11.22 25.46
N THR A 284 -21.31 10.15 25.00
CA THR A 284 -21.20 8.83 25.64
C THR A 284 -19.75 8.34 25.68
N CYS A 285 -18.99 8.55 24.60
CA CYS A 285 -17.58 8.20 24.52
C CYS A 285 -16.73 8.95 25.56
N VAL A 286 -16.96 10.26 25.70
CA VAL A 286 -16.25 11.13 26.64
C VAL A 286 -16.55 10.75 28.09
N LEU A 287 -17.81 10.42 28.41
CA LEU A 287 -18.21 9.92 29.74
C LEU A 287 -17.57 8.55 30.05
N LYS A 288 -17.44 7.68 29.05
CA LYS A 288 -16.72 6.41 29.18
C LYS A 288 -15.24 6.65 29.50
N ILE A 289 -14.57 7.55 28.78
CA ILE A 289 -13.17 7.93 29.04
C ILE A 289 -13.00 8.42 30.49
N ALA A 290 -13.86 9.35 30.91
CA ALA A 290 -13.83 9.90 32.27
C ALA A 290 -13.97 8.81 33.34
N SER A 291 -14.97 7.92 33.17
CA SER A 291 -15.25 6.87 34.15
C SER A 291 -14.16 5.80 34.21
N GLU A 292 -13.61 5.36 33.07
CA GLU A 292 -12.50 4.39 33.03
C GLU A 292 -11.20 4.97 33.61
N CYS A 293 -10.89 6.24 33.32
CA CYS A 293 -9.72 6.90 33.93
C CYS A 293 -9.91 7.08 35.43
N LYS A 294 -11.10 7.48 35.89
CA LYS A 294 -11.42 7.59 37.32
C LYS A 294 -11.24 6.26 38.04
N ALA A 295 -11.80 5.17 37.51
CA ALA A 295 -11.62 3.83 38.06
C ALA A 295 -10.13 3.41 38.09
N TYR A 296 -9.35 3.79 37.07
CA TYR A 296 -7.92 3.55 37.05
C TYR A 296 -7.18 4.33 38.16
N PHE A 297 -7.50 5.60 38.36
CA PHE A 297 -6.91 6.43 39.42
C PHE A 297 -7.21 5.85 40.81
N GLU A 298 -8.47 5.50 41.08
CA GLU A 298 -8.91 4.91 42.34
C GLU A 298 -8.21 3.57 42.61
N LYS A 299 -8.16 2.68 41.62
CA LYS A 299 -7.51 1.38 41.72
C LYS A 299 -6.02 1.48 42.08
N HIS A 300 -5.34 2.52 41.63
CA HIS A 300 -3.90 2.71 41.86
C HIS A 300 -3.59 3.75 42.94
N GLY A 301 -4.60 4.27 43.65
CA GLY A 301 -4.42 5.27 44.70
C GLY A 301 -3.81 6.59 44.20
N LEU A 302 -4.09 6.97 42.96
CA LEU A 302 -3.54 8.17 42.33
C LEU A 302 -4.43 9.38 42.66
N PRO A 303 -3.90 10.44 43.30
CA PRO A 303 -4.67 11.66 43.61
C PRO A 303 -4.77 12.58 42.39
N LEU A 304 -5.25 12.02 41.28
CA LEU A 304 -5.27 12.65 39.96
C LEU A 304 -6.70 12.65 39.40
N GLY A 305 -6.96 13.53 38.43
CA GLY A 305 -8.22 13.55 37.69
C GLY A 305 -8.01 13.94 36.23
N LEU A 306 -8.86 13.47 35.33
CA LEU A 306 -8.75 13.75 33.90
C LEU A 306 -9.64 14.95 33.53
N ARG A 307 -9.05 16.10 33.23
CA ARG A 307 -9.78 17.25 32.69
C ARG A 307 -9.99 17.06 31.20
N MET A 308 -11.14 17.47 30.70
CA MET A 308 -11.45 17.43 29.28
C MET A 308 -12.15 18.72 28.84
N GLY A 309 -11.76 19.24 27.68
CA GLY A 309 -12.36 20.39 27.03
C GLY A 309 -12.80 20.05 25.62
N LEU A 310 -14.06 20.35 25.30
CA LEU A 310 -14.64 20.05 24.00
C LEU A 310 -15.28 21.25 23.34
N HIS A 311 -15.06 21.37 22.04
CA HIS A 311 -15.69 22.37 21.20
C HIS A 311 -15.96 21.82 19.79
N VAL A 312 -16.99 22.35 19.13
CA VAL A 312 -17.31 22.04 17.74
C VAL A 312 -17.14 23.27 16.87
N GLY A 313 -16.50 23.11 15.72
CA GLY A 313 -16.35 24.19 14.75
C GLY A 313 -15.65 23.76 13.47
N ASP A 314 -15.45 24.72 12.58
CA ASP A 314 -14.76 24.49 11.31
C ASP A 314 -13.25 24.40 11.52
N VAL A 315 -12.64 23.44 10.82
CA VAL A 315 -11.22 23.12 10.88
C VAL A 315 -10.67 22.85 9.48
N SER A 316 -9.40 23.15 9.30
CA SER A 316 -8.62 22.73 8.14
C SER A 316 -7.86 21.46 8.50
N PHE A 317 -8.21 20.36 7.85
CA PHE A 317 -7.59 19.05 8.01
C PHE A 317 -6.68 18.75 6.81
N GLY A 318 -5.42 18.41 7.06
CA GLY A 318 -4.47 18.19 5.98
C GLY A 318 -3.08 17.87 6.48
N ASP A 319 -2.16 17.60 5.55
CA ASP A 319 -0.72 17.53 5.83
C ASP A 319 -0.12 18.94 5.88
N PHE A 320 0.26 19.36 7.09
CA PHE A 320 0.95 20.63 7.34
C PHE A 320 2.45 20.43 7.57
N GLY A 321 2.97 19.33 7.05
CA GLY A 321 4.36 18.92 7.11
C GLY A 321 5.30 19.70 6.20
N ALA A 322 6.55 19.24 6.16
CA ALA A 322 7.60 19.70 5.27
C ALA A 322 8.16 18.53 4.46
N GLU A 323 9.11 18.79 3.56
CA GLU A 323 9.66 17.81 2.60
C GLU A 323 9.95 16.42 3.18
N ASN A 324 10.51 16.36 4.39
CA ASN A 324 10.91 15.10 5.04
C ASN A 324 10.06 14.75 6.27
N ARG A 325 8.90 15.39 6.46
CA ARG A 325 8.05 15.18 7.64
C ARG A 325 6.59 15.39 7.31
N ILE A 326 5.83 14.30 7.30
CA ILE A 326 4.36 14.34 7.22
C ILE A 326 3.82 14.76 8.59
N ALA A 327 2.95 15.75 8.63
CA ALA A 327 2.29 16.25 9.82
C ALA A 327 0.80 16.47 9.55
N VAL A 328 0.08 15.35 9.40
CA VAL A 328 -1.39 15.39 9.27
C VAL A 328 -2.01 15.81 10.59
N THR A 329 -2.78 16.89 10.60
CA THR A 329 -3.42 17.41 11.82
C THR A 329 -4.58 18.35 11.49
N LEU A 330 -5.30 18.80 12.53
CA LEU A 330 -6.33 19.82 12.43
C LEU A 330 -5.77 21.19 12.81
N LEU A 331 -6.03 22.20 11.98
CA LEU A 331 -5.78 23.61 12.30
C LEU A 331 -7.09 24.40 12.31
N GLY A 332 -7.12 25.50 13.07
CA GLY A 332 -8.24 26.43 13.06
C GLY A 332 -8.57 27.02 14.43
N ALA A 333 -9.43 28.03 14.44
CA ALA A 333 -9.89 28.67 15.67
C ALA A 333 -10.60 27.67 16.60
N ALA A 334 -11.32 26.70 16.05
CA ALA A 334 -12.03 25.68 16.82
C ALA A 334 -11.08 24.82 17.68
N VAL A 335 -9.91 24.48 17.15
CA VAL A 335 -8.88 23.71 17.87
C VAL A 335 -8.38 24.48 19.09
N ASN A 336 -8.04 25.76 18.89
CA ASN A 336 -7.59 26.63 19.98
C ASN A 336 -8.69 26.86 21.03
N THR A 337 -9.94 26.97 20.60
CA THR A 337 -11.08 27.11 21.51
C THR A 337 -11.28 25.85 22.36
N ALA A 338 -11.19 24.65 21.78
CA ALA A 338 -11.26 23.39 22.54
C ALA A 338 -10.18 23.30 23.63
N ALA A 339 -8.93 23.68 23.29
CA ALA A 339 -7.83 23.73 24.26
C ALA A 339 -8.11 24.71 25.41
N ARG A 340 -8.77 25.85 25.14
CA ARG A 340 -9.16 26.81 26.20
C ARG A 340 -10.21 26.22 27.15
N TYR A 341 -11.15 25.42 26.64
CA TYR A 341 -12.12 24.73 27.50
C TYR A 341 -11.44 23.72 28.42
N GLU A 342 -10.40 23.01 27.98
CA GLU A 342 -9.64 22.11 28.87
C GLU A 342 -8.94 22.91 29.98
N GLN A 343 -8.27 24.00 29.59
CA GLN A 343 -7.46 24.84 30.49
C GLN A 343 -8.28 25.73 31.44
N ALA A 344 -9.61 25.76 31.31
CA ALA A 344 -10.47 26.55 32.16
C ALA A 344 -10.31 26.11 33.62
N LYS A 345 -10.22 27.09 34.55
CA LYS A 345 -9.97 26.79 35.96
C LYS A 345 -11.12 25.98 36.57
N SER A 346 -10.79 24.98 37.37
CA SER A 346 -11.74 24.22 38.19
C SER A 346 -11.34 24.25 39.66
N ALA A 347 -12.34 24.12 40.54
CA ALA A 347 -12.13 23.70 41.92
C ALA A 347 -12.01 22.17 42.04
N GLU A 348 -12.59 21.40 41.12
CA GLU A 348 -12.63 19.94 41.15
C GLU A 348 -11.61 19.31 40.19
N LEU A 349 -11.00 18.20 40.61
CA LEU A 349 -10.15 17.41 39.71
C LEU A 349 -11.04 16.61 38.76
N GLY A 350 -10.85 16.80 37.46
CA GLY A 350 -11.44 15.93 36.44
C GLY A 350 -12.77 16.39 35.83
N GLU A 351 -13.05 17.69 35.81
CA GLU A 351 -14.24 18.21 35.12
C GLU A 351 -14.15 18.10 33.58
N ILE A 352 -15.29 17.79 32.98
CA ILE A 352 -15.51 17.82 31.53
C ILE A 352 -16.22 19.12 31.18
N ARG A 353 -15.65 19.89 30.24
CA ARG A 353 -16.15 21.20 29.86
C ARG A 353 -16.50 21.26 28.39
N ILE A 354 -17.68 21.78 28.12
CA ILE A 354 -18.28 21.76 26.80
C ILE A 354 -18.72 23.17 26.43
N SER A 355 -18.37 23.58 25.21
CA SER A 355 -18.81 24.86 24.65
C SER A 355 -20.33 24.89 24.40
N PRO A 356 -20.99 26.06 24.49
CA PRO A 356 -22.43 26.18 24.22
C PRO A 356 -22.84 25.62 22.84
N ALA A 357 -22.03 25.89 21.81
CA ALA A 357 -22.28 25.39 20.46
C ALA A 357 -22.30 23.86 20.37
N LEU A 358 -21.45 23.18 21.15
CA LEU A 358 -21.40 21.72 21.19
C LEU A 358 -22.53 21.16 22.07
N HIS A 359 -22.83 21.79 23.20
CA HIS A 359 -23.98 21.45 24.04
C HIS A 359 -25.27 21.43 23.20
N ASP A 360 -25.57 22.52 22.49
CA ASP A 360 -26.79 22.62 21.67
C ASP A 360 -26.84 21.55 20.58
N LEU A 361 -25.69 21.18 20.04
CA LEU A 361 -25.59 20.11 19.05
C LEU A 361 -25.82 18.72 19.67
N MET A 362 -25.26 18.46 20.86
CA MET A 362 -25.47 17.22 21.61
C MET A 362 -26.94 17.03 21.97
N ILE A 363 -27.61 18.07 22.47
CA ILE A 363 -29.05 18.02 22.79
C ILE A 363 -29.88 17.71 21.54
N ARG A 364 -29.58 18.37 20.40
CA ARG A 364 -30.28 18.10 19.13
C ARG A 364 -30.07 16.67 18.62
N SER A 365 -28.93 16.06 18.92
CA SER A 365 -28.66 14.64 18.60
C SER A 365 -29.17 13.65 19.67
N GLY A 366 -29.94 14.12 20.66
CA GLY A 366 -30.60 13.23 21.64
C GLY A 366 -29.85 13.02 22.96
N ALA A 367 -28.84 13.83 23.28
CA ALA A 367 -28.24 13.81 24.62
C ALA A 367 -29.24 14.29 25.69
N ASN A 368 -29.23 13.67 26.87
CA ASN A 368 -30.09 14.08 27.98
C ASN A 368 -29.65 15.46 28.54
N PRO A 369 -30.53 16.49 28.53
CA PRO A 369 -30.23 17.80 29.10
C PRO A 369 -29.78 17.78 30.57
N ASP A 370 -30.29 16.84 31.36
CA ASP A 370 -29.96 16.74 32.80
C ASP A 370 -28.52 16.31 33.08
N THR A 371 -27.78 15.90 32.02
CA THR A 371 -26.35 15.56 32.11
C THR A 371 -25.49 16.80 32.37
N PHE A 372 -25.97 17.99 32.02
CA PHE A 372 -25.15 19.21 31.98
C PHE A 372 -25.48 20.17 33.12
N ARG A 373 -24.43 20.79 33.68
CA ARG A 373 -24.49 21.87 34.67
C ARG A 373 -24.04 23.18 34.02
N GLY A 374 -24.85 24.24 34.12
CA GLY A 374 -24.52 25.56 33.58
C GLY A 374 -25.58 26.13 32.61
N PRO A 375 -25.24 27.16 31.81
CA PRO A 375 -23.88 27.69 31.60
C PRO A 375 -23.35 28.47 32.80
N THR A 376 -22.04 28.37 33.04
CA THR A 376 -21.33 29.20 34.03
C THR A 376 -20.15 29.92 33.36
N LYS A 377 -19.82 31.12 33.85
CA LYS A 377 -18.65 31.85 33.34
C LYS A 377 -17.39 31.39 34.04
N VAL A 378 -16.45 30.87 33.27
CA VAL A 378 -15.14 30.43 33.77
C VAL A 378 -14.04 31.24 33.10
N GLU A 379 -13.12 31.75 33.93
CA GLU A 379 -11.91 32.39 33.41
C GLU A 379 -10.95 31.34 32.82
N VAL A 380 -10.51 31.60 31.59
CA VAL A 380 -9.40 30.90 30.96
C VAL A 380 -8.14 31.75 31.01
N LYS A 381 -7.00 31.16 30.62
CA LYS A 381 -5.73 31.90 30.48
C LYS A 381 -5.92 33.14 29.60
N HIS A 382 -5.23 34.23 29.96
CA HIS A 382 -5.29 35.55 29.31
C HIS A 382 -6.57 36.37 29.59
N GLY A 383 -7.32 36.04 30.65
CA GLY A 383 -8.40 36.92 31.14
C GLY A 383 -9.68 36.89 30.31
N VAL A 384 -9.85 35.89 29.44
CA VAL A 384 -11.09 35.68 28.69
C VAL A 384 -12.05 34.85 29.56
N ALA A 385 -13.30 35.30 29.69
CA ALA A 385 -14.36 34.51 30.31
C ALA A 385 -15.12 33.74 29.22
N LEU A 386 -15.26 32.43 29.39
CA LEU A 386 -16.07 31.58 28.51
C LEU A 386 -17.31 31.11 29.25
N ASP A 387 -18.44 31.05 28.54
CA ASP A 387 -19.62 30.33 29.02
C ASP A 387 -19.36 28.83 28.82
N VAL A 388 -19.49 28.05 29.90
CA VAL A 388 -19.14 26.64 29.93
C VAL A 388 -20.29 25.81 30.49
N PHE A 389 -20.57 24.69 29.84
CA PHE A 389 -21.34 23.59 30.43
C PHE A 389 -20.37 22.55 31.01
N SER A 390 -20.57 22.20 32.28
CA SER A 390 -19.79 21.18 32.96
C SER A 390 -20.60 19.89 33.09
N ILE A 391 -19.92 18.76 33.17
CA ILE A 391 -20.51 17.46 33.55
C ILE A 391 -19.89 17.01 34.85
#